data_AF-A0ABD0TMZ3-F1
#
_entry.id   AF-A0ABD0TMZ3-F1
#
_cell.length_a   1.000
_cell.length_b   1.000
_cell.length_c   1.000
_cell.angle_alpha   90.00
_cell.angle_beta   90.00
_cell.angle_gamma   90.00
#
_symmetry.space_group_name_H-M   'P 1'
#
loop_
_entity.id
_entity.type
_entity.pdbx_description
1 polymer ?
#
loop_
_entity_poly.entity_id
_entity_poly.type
_entity_poly.pdbx_seq_one_letter_code
_entity_poly.pdbx_strand_id
1 'polypeptide(L)' 'YNTYTYNDTAHTDREPDEILSVTYEDGKWSKPYYDCGGGNIWMLTYTVPFFGYSNGTYFF' A
#
# COMPACT_ATOMS: atom_id res chain seq x y z
N TYR A 1 10.69 7.60 -7.58
CA TYR A 1 11.05 9.02 -7.68
C TYR A 1 9.80 9.80 -8.04
N ASN A 2 9.39 10.68 -7.15
CA ASN A 2 8.26 11.58 -7.30
C ASN A 2 8.76 13.00 -7.50
N THR A 3 7.96 13.80 -8.18
CA THR A 3 8.26 15.22 -8.39
C THR A 3 6.98 15.97 -8.19
N TYR A 4 6.96 16.89 -7.22
CA TYR A 4 5.78 17.68 -6.93
C TYR A 4 5.86 18.97 -7.75
N THR A 5 4.75 19.35 -8.37
CA THR A 5 4.58 20.66 -9.01
C THR A 5 3.92 21.59 -8.02
N TYR A 6 4.69 22.55 -7.49
CA TYR A 6 4.11 23.69 -6.78
C TYR A 6 4.07 24.87 -7.75
N ASN A 7 2.93 25.03 -8.41
CA ASN A 7 2.67 25.91 -9.56
C ASN A 7 3.29 25.43 -10.88
N ASP A 8 2.64 25.79 -12.00
CA ASP A 8 2.85 25.28 -13.37
C ASP A 8 4.26 25.47 -13.96
N THR A 9 5.21 26.04 -13.20
CA THR A 9 6.50 26.52 -13.74
C THR A 9 7.73 25.90 -13.10
N ALA A 10 7.61 25.19 -11.97
CA ALA A 10 8.78 24.56 -11.33
C ALA A 10 8.44 23.18 -10.75
N HIS A 11 9.14 22.18 -11.27
CA HIS A 11 9.23 20.86 -10.64
C HIS A 11 10.24 20.94 -9.50
N THR A 12 9.92 20.35 -8.34
CA THR A 12 10.89 20.19 -7.24
C THR A 12 12.02 19.23 -7.65
N ASP A 13 13.08 19.15 -6.85
CA ASP A 13 14.10 18.10 -7.02
C ASP A 13 13.47 16.71 -6.94
N ARG A 14 14.09 15.75 -7.63
CA ARG A 14 13.63 14.36 -7.67
C ARG A 14 13.98 13.69 -6.34
N GLU A 15 13.01 13.62 -5.46
CA GLU A 15 13.14 12.81 -4.26
C GLU A 15 12.93 11.33 -4.62
N PRO A 16 13.72 10.40 -4.05
CA PRO A 16 13.38 8.99 -4.11
C PRO A 16 12.05 8.79 -3.38
N ASP A 17 11.12 8.10 -4.04
CA ASP A 17 9.95 7.62 -3.30
C ASP A 17 10.47 6.62 -2.29
N GLU A 18 10.23 6.86 -1.01
CA GLU A 18 10.29 5.79 -0.02
C GLU A 18 9.08 4.90 -0.27
N ILE A 19 9.20 4.07 -1.30
CA ILE A 19 8.21 3.06 -1.63
C ILE A 19 8.10 2.19 -0.40
N LEU A 20 6.90 2.15 0.19
CA LEU A 20 6.53 1.15 1.17
C LEU A 20 6.68 -0.20 0.46
N SER A 21 7.87 -0.81 0.52
CA SER A 21 8.25 -1.94 -0.30
C SER A 21 7.60 -3.20 0.25
N VAL A 22 6.30 -3.30 0.04
CA VAL A 22 5.51 -4.47 0.36
C VAL A 22 5.84 -5.55 -0.67
N THR A 23 6.36 -6.67 -0.20
CA THR A 23 6.68 -7.83 -1.03
C THR A 23 5.60 -8.90 -0.88
N TYR A 24 5.63 -9.90 -1.78
CA TYR A 24 4.72 -11.05 -1.71
C TYR A 24 4.95 -11.92 -0.46
N GLU A 25 6.07 -11.76 0.25
CA GLU A 25 6.31 -12.54 1.47
C GLU A 25 5.70 -11.88 2.72
N ASP A 26 5.30 -10.61 2.63
CA ASP A 26 4.77 -9.84 3.76
C ASP A 26 3.28 -10.10 4.02
N GLY A 27 2.60 -10.69 3.04
CA GLY A 27 1.17 -10.96 3.10
C GLY A 27 0.80 -12.35 3.59
N LYS A 28 -0.47 -12.52 3.91
CA LYS A 28 -1.03 -13.81 4.31
C LYS A 28 -2.35 -14.11 3.60
N TRP A 29 -2.49 -15.36 3.20
CA TRP A 29 -3.75 -15.90 2.73
C TRP A 29 -4.68 -16.23 3.89
N SER A 30 -5.95 -15.88 3.76
CA SER A 30 -7.02 -16.38 4.61
C SER A 30 -7.22 -17.88 4.38
N LYS A 31 -7.85 -18.55 5.36
CA LYS A 31 -8.51 -19.82 5.07
C LYS A 31 -9.64 -19.58 4.07
N PRO A 32 -10.02 -20.55 3.22
CA PRO A 32 -11.21 -20.43 2.40
C PRO A 32 -12.43 -20.12 3.26
N TYR A 33 -13.22 -19.13 2.85
CA TYR A 33 -14.47 -18.78 3.52
C TYR A 33 -15.54 -18.41 2.49
N TYR A 34 -16.81 -18.52 2.90
CA TYR A 34 -17.93 -18.09 2.08
C TYR A 34 -18.28 -16.65 2.45
N ASP A 35 -18.23 -15.75 1.48
CA ASP A 35 -18.40 -14.31 1.68
C ASP A 35 -19.89 -13.91 1.75
N CYS A 36 -20.51 -14.16 2.90
CA CYS A 36 -21.91 -13.81 3.18
C CYS A 36 -22.10 -12.29 3.29
N GLY A 37 -22.96 -11.72 2.45
CA GLY A 37 -23.28 -10.27 2.49
C GLY A 37 -22.38 -9.40 1.60
N GLY A 38 -21.40 -10.00 0.94
CA GLY A 38 -20.66 -9.44 -0.19
C GLY A 38 -21.06 -10.16 -1.48
N GLY A 39 -20.13 -10.94 -2.03
CA GLY A 39 -20.31 -11.65 -3.31
C GLY A 39 -21.14 -12.93 -3.24
N ASN A 40 -21.41 -13.47 -2.05
CA ASN A 40 -22.07 -14.77 -1.85
C ASN A 40 -21.39 -15.90 -2.65
N ILE A 41 -20.06 -15.94 -2.58
CA ILE A 41 -19.20 -16.94 -3.23
C ILE A 41 -18.11 -17.43 -2.27
N TRP A 42 -17.51 -18.57 -2.59
CA TRP A 42 -16.31 -19.05 -1.90
C TRP A 42 -15.10 -18.20 -2.32
N MET A 43 -14.34 -17.72 -1.34
CA MET A 43 -13.24 -16.80 -1.54
C MET A 43 -12.01 -17.15 -0.70
N LEU A 44 -10.85 -16.76 -1.21
CA LEU A 44 -9.59 -16.65 -0.47
C LEU A 44 -9.12 -15.20 -0.59
N THR A 45 -8.66 -14.63 0.52
CA THR A 45 -8.18 -13.24 0.56
C THR A 45 -6.71 -13.23 0.91
N TYR A 46 -5.90 -12.57 0.08
CA TYR A 46 -4.51 -12.27 0.39
C TYR A 46 -4.42 -10.85 0.96
N THR A 47 -3.94 -10.72 2.19
CA THR A 47 -3.89 -9.44 2.90
C THR A 47 -2.44 -9.11 3.22
N VAL A 48 -2.04 -7.87 2.94
CA VAL A 48 -0.71 -7.36 3.28
C VAL A 48 -0.82 -6.06 4.04
N PRO A 49 -0.20 -5.92 5.22
CA PRO A 49 -0.15 -4.63 5.91
C PRO A 49 0.78 -3.68 5.16
N PHE A 50 0.39 -2.42 5.09
CA PHE A 50 1.27 -1.33 4.69
C PHE A 50 1.30 -0.31 5.83
N PHE A 51 2.45 0.32 6.03
CA PHE A 51 2.65 1.27 7.12
C PHE A 51 2.61 2.69 6.58
N GLY A 52 1.99 3.60 7.33
CA GLY A 52 2.24 5.02 7.09
C GLY A 52 3.69 5.33 7.44
N TYR A 53 4.35 6.18 6.66
CA TYR A 53 5.70 6.64 6.98
C TYR A 53 5.71 8.17 7.07
N SER A 54 6.12 8.68 8.23
CA SER A 54 6.23 10.12 8.48
C SER A 54 7.38 10.38 9.46
N ASN A 55 8.13 11.46 9.22
CA ASN A 55 9.23 11.91 10.07
C ASN A 55 10.27 10.80 10.42
N GLY A 56 10.57 9.90 9.48
CA GLY A 56 11.54 8.83 9.72
C GLY A 56 11.00 7.63 10.51
N THR A 57 9.68 7.56 10.76
CA THR A 57 9.06 6.50 11.57
C THR A 57 7.83 5.91 10.91
N TYR A 58 7.63 4.61 11.11
CA TYR A 58 6.43 3.89 10.67
C TYR A 58 5.31 3.99 11.70
N PHE A 59 4.07 4.17 11.25
CA PHE A 59 2.87 4.22 12.09
C PHE A 59 1.71 3.41 11.50
N PHE A 60 0.78 3.03 12.38
CA PHE A 60 -0.50 2.39 12.06
C PHE A 60 -1.64 3.40 12.09
#